data_AF-A0A929ILS0-F1
#
_entry.id   AF-A0A929ILS0-F1
#
_cell.length_a   1.000
_cell.length_b   1.000
_cell.length_c   1.000
_cell.angle_alpha   90.00
_cell.angle_beta   90.00
_cell.angle_gamma   90.00
#
_symmetry.space_group_name_H-M   'P 1'
#
loop_
_entity.id
_entity.type
_entity.pdbx_description
1 polymer ?
#
loop_
_entity_poly.entity_id
_entity_poly.type
_entity_poly.pdbx_seq_one_letter_code
_entity_poly.pdbx_strand_id
1 'polypeptide(L)'
;MKTRLMAAVAGAALLSFASTSFAGTEQAKKWVNDEFQPSTLSKADQMKEMEWFIKAAQPFKGMEINVLSETIPTHEYESKTLTKAFEEITGIKVNHQLLGEGEVVQAVQTQMQTNRNLYDAYINDSDLIGTHSRLQLAVNLTDWMAGEGKDATLPTLDLEDFMGISFTTGPDGKLYQLPDQQFANLYWFRYDWFQRP
;
A
#
# COMPACT_ATOMS: atom_id res chain seq x y z
N MET A 1 78.19 17.75 -4.84
CA MET A 1 76.80 17.43 -5.25
C MET A 1 75.90 17.65 -4.04
N LYS A 2 75.02 18.66 -4.09
CA LYS A 2 74.27 19.20 -2.95
C LYS A 2 72.92 18.48 -2.77
N THR A 3 72.74 17.84 -1.62
CA THR A 3 71.56 17.78 -0.71
C THR A 3 70.12 17.67 -1.25
N ARG A 4 69.48 16.54 -0.88
CA ARG A 4 68.14 16.30 -0.29
C ARG A 4 67.01 17.32 -0.48
N LEU A 5 65.82 16.85 -0.90
CA LEU A 5 64.52 17.05 -0.19
C LEU A 5 63.33 16.36 -0.90
N MET A 6 62.60 15.57 -0.10
CA MET A 6 61.14 15.38 -0.03
C MET A 6 60.28 15.31 -1.31
N ALA A 7 59.58 14.18 -1.47
CA ALA A 7 58.11 14.18 -1.56
C ALA A 7 57.59 12.76 -1.25
N ALA A 8 57.00 12.60 -0.07
CA ALA A 8 56.17 11.45 0.26
C ALA A 8 54.80 11.63 -0.41
N VAL A 9 54.33 10.62 -1.14
CA VAL A 9 52.92 10.52 -1.53
C VAL A 9 52.40 9.22 -0.97
N ALA A 10 51.84 9.32 0.24
CA ALA A 10 51.03 8.28 0.84
C ALA A 10 49.71 8.21 0.07
N GLY A 11 49.53 7.16 -0.74
CA GLY A 11 48.27 6.83 -1.37
C GLY A 11 47.30 6.22 -0.36
N ALA A 12 46.63 7.06 0.42
CA ALA A 12 45.46 6.65 1.20
C ALA A 12 44.22 6.74 0.32
N ALA A 13 43.94 5.68 -0.46
CA ALA A 13 42.62 5.47 -1.04
C ALA A 13 41.69 4.97 0.08
N LEU A 14 41.22 5.89 0.91
CA LEU A 14 40.10 5.62 1.82
C LEU A 14 38.85 5.49 0.97
N LEU A 15 38.37 4.26 0.85
CA LEU A 15 37.04 3.90 0.36
C LEU A 15 36.00 4.73 1.11
N SER A 16 35.48 5.75 0.46
CA SER A 16 34.26 6.43 0.83
C SER A 16 33.09 5.46 0.65
N PHE A 17 32.87 4.60 1.64
CA PHE A 17 31.54 4.09 1.93
C PHE A 17 30.72 5.28 2.43
N ALA A 18 30.26 6.12 1.49
CA ALA A 18 29.16 7.01 1.77
C ALA A 18 27.97 6.12 2.08
N SER A 19 27.61 6.04 3.36
CA SER A 19 26.28 5.60 3.77
C SER A 19 25.30 6.53 3.06
N THR A 20 24.72 6.07 1.96
CA THR A 20 23.54 6.70 1.36
C THR A 20 22.45 6.63 2.42
N SER A 21 22.37 7.66 3.26
CA SER A 21 21.25 7.86 4.15
C SER A 21 20.07 8.23 3.27
N PHE A 22 19.36 7.22 2.77
CA PHE A 22 18.11 7.43 2.06
C PHE A 22 17.12 8.04 3.05
N ALA A 23 16.58 9.21 2.70
CA ALA A 23 15.41 9.76 3.39
C ALA A 23 14.33 8.65 3.45
N GLY A 24 13.75 8.41 4.63
CA GLY A 24 12.78 7.34 4.88
C GLY A 24 13.32 6.14 5.65
N THR A 25 14.64 5.89 5.68
CA THR A 25 15.20 4.67 6.32
C THR A 25 15.04 4.66 7.84
N GLU A 26 15.30 5.79 8.50
CA GLU A 26 15.15 5.91 9.95
C GLU A 26 13.67 5.90 10.37
N GLN A 27 12.81 6.53 9.57
CA GLN A 27 11.36 6.48 9.71
C GLN A 27 10.85 5.04 9.58
N ALA A 28 11.27 4.32 8.54
CA ALA A 28 10.93 2.92 8.32
C ALA A 28 11.33 2.03 9.51
N LYS A 29 12.56 2.18 10.03
CA LYS A 29 13.00 1.44 11.22
C LYS A 29 12.10 1.70 12.43
N LYS A 30 11.67 2.94 12.63
CA LYS A 30 10.75 3.30 13.71
C LYS A 30 9.40 2.61 13.53
N TRP A 31 8.78 2.73 12.37
CA TRP A 31 7.49 2.10 12.07
C TRP A 31 7.54 0.57 12.20
N VAL A 32 8.60 -0.07 11.71
CA VAL A 32 8.84 -1.52 11.86
C VAL A 32 8.94 -1.95 13.32
N ASN A 33 9.55 -1.15 14.18
CA ASN A 33 9.72 -1.49 15.59
C ASN A 33 8.48 -1.22 16.44
N ASP A 34 7.76 -0.14 16.13
CA ASP A 34 6.73 0.40 17.02
C ASP A 34 5.30 0.04 16.60
N GLU A 35 5.04 -0.10 15.29
CA GLU A 35 3.67 -0.21 14.75
C GLU A 35 3.44 -1.48 13.94
N PHE A 36 4.39 -1.90 13.09
CA PHE A 36 4.20 -3.04 12.17
C PHE A 36 4.45 -4.40 12.86
N GLN A 37 3.94 -4.54 14.08
CA GLN A 37 4.05 -5.75 14.90
C GLN A 37 2.68 -6.18 15.44
N PRO A 38 2.40 -7.50 15.55
CA PRO A 38 3.27 -8.61 15.16
C PRO A 38 3.34 -8.78 13.64
N SER A 39 4.45 -9.34 13.14
CA SER A 39 4.64 -9.66 11.72
C SER A 39 5.08 -11.11 11.53
N THR A 40 4.66 -11.72 10.42
CA THR A 40 5.16 -13.02 9.94
C THR A 40 6.58 -12.90 9.39
N LEU A 41 7.00 -11.70 8.98
CA LEU A 41 8.34 -11.42 8.47
C LEU A 41 9.31 -11.14 9.61
N SER A 42 10.55 -11.60 9.44
CA SER A 42 11.64 -11.18 10.32
C SER A 42 11.87 -9.68 10.21
N LYS A 43 12.41 -9.03 11.24
CA LYS A 43 12.75 -7.59 11.17
C LYS A 43 13.69 -7.27 10.00
N ALA A 44 14.59 -8.19 9.66
CA ALA A 44 15.49 -8.00 8.53
C ALA A 44 14.74 -8.01 7.20
N ASP A 45 13.72 -8.86 7.04
CA ASP A 45 12.92 -8.91 5.82
C ASP A 45 11.94 -7.74 5.73
N GLN A 46 11.34 -7.32 6.85
CA GLN A 46 10.56 -6.07 6.92
C GLN A 46 11.41 -4.88 6.46
N MET A 47 12.67 -4.77 6.91
CA MET A 47 13.54 -3.68 6.48
C MET A 47 13.90 -3.74 4.99
N LYS A 48 14.11 -4.93 4.41
CA LYS A 48 14.31 -5.07 2.95
C LYS A 48 13.09 -4.60 2.17
N GLU A 49 11.90 -4.92 2.66
CA GLU A 49 10.64 -4.48 2.06
C GLU A 49 10.49 -2.95 2.15
N MET A 50 10.81 -2.34 3.30
CA MET A 50 10.82 -0.89 3.43
C MET A 50 11.85 -0.21 2.52
N GLU A 51 13.04 -0.80 2.37
CA GLU A 51 14.05 -0.33 1.40
C GLU A 51 13.51 -0.38 -0.04
N TRP A 52 12.71 -1.40 -0.37
CA TRP A 52 12.04 -1.48 -1.65
C TRP A 52 11.03 -0.34 -1.82
N PHE A 53 10.16 -0.07 -0.84
CA PHE A 53 9.21 1.04 -0.91
C PHE A 53 9.91 2.40 -1.08
N ILE A 54 10.96 2.66 -0.31
CA ILE A 54 11.76 3.89 -0.40
C ILE A 54 12.33 4.07 -1.81
N LYS A 55 12.81 2.98 -2.43
CA LYS A 55 13.40 3.01 -3.77
C LYS A 55 12.35 3.16 -4.86
N ALA A 56 11.27 2.38 -4.80
CA ALA A 56 10.18 2.41 -5.77
C ALA A 56 9.47 3.77 -5.80
N ALA A 57 9.39 4.44 -4.64
CA ALA A 57 8.75 5.75 -4.52
C ALA A 57 9.57 6.94 -5.04
N GLN A 58 10.87 6.76 -5.34
CA GLN A 58 11.75 7.87 -5.74
C GLN A 58 11.20 8.74 -6.88
N PRO A 59 10.60 8.18 -7.96
CA PRO A 59 10.02 8.98 -9.05
C PRO A 59 8.79 9.79 -8.65
N PHE A 60 8.14 9.43 -7.54
CA PHE A 60 6.85 9.96 -7.11
C PHE A 60 6.97 10.87 -5.88
N LYS A 61 8.19 11.19 -5.44
CA LYS A 61 8.40 12.01 -4.24
C LYS A 61 7.74 13.38 -4.40
N GLY A 62 6.94 13.78 -3.40
CA GLY A 62 6.15 15.01 -3.43
C GLY A 62 4.83 14.89 -4.20
N MET A 63 4.50 13.70 -4.71
CA MET A 63 3.16 13.40 -5.22
C MET A 63 2.15 13.41 -4.08
N GLU A 64 0.92 13.79 -4.42
CA GLU A 64 -0.22 13.76 -3.53
C GLU A 64 -1.32 12.95 -4.22
N ILE A 65 -1.85 11.94 -3.52
CA ILE A 65 -2.94 11.10 -4.00
C ILE A 65 -4.14 11.20 -3.06
N ASN A 66 -5.34 11.12 -3.63
CA ASN A 66 -6.59 11.21 -2.88
C ASN A 66 -7.28 9.86 -2.88
N VAL A 67 -7.62 9.38 -1.68
CA VAL A 67 -8.25 8.08 -1.44
C VAL A 67 -9.56 8.29 -0.71
N LEU A 68 -10.60 7.54 -1.07
CA LEU A 68 -11.89 7.59 -0.39
C LEU A 68 -12.29 6.21 0.12
N SER A 69 -12.77 6.14 1.36
CA SER A 69 -13.40 4.94 1.91
C SER A 69 -14.51 5.24 2.92
N GLU A 70 -15.19 4.19 3.35
CA GLU A 70 -16.22 4.27 4.39
C GLU A 70 -15.62 4.58 5.77
N THR A 71 -16.38 5.26 6.64
CA THR A 71 -16.01 5.51 8.03
C THR A 71 -16.22 4.29 8.91
N ILE A 72 -15.18 3.46 9.02
CA ILE A 72 -15.11 2.30 9.92
C ILE A 72 -13.75 2.24 10.63
N PRO A 73 -13.58 1.47 11.72
CA PRO A 73 -12.34 1.42 12.47
C PRO A 73 -11.09 1.06 11.65
N THR A 74 -11.21 0.15 10.68
CA THR A 74 -10.10 -0.26 9.79
C THR A 74 -9.58 0.92 8.98
N HIS A 75 -10.48 1.61 8.28
CA HIS A 75 -10.11 2.77 7.47
C HIS A 75 -9.71 4.00 8.31
N GLU A 76 -10.24 4.13 9.53
CA GLU A 76 -9.74 5.14 10.46
C GLU A 76 -8.26 4.91 10.82
N TYR A 77 -7.87 3.65 11.01
CA TYR A 77 -6.48 3.30 11.25
C TYR A 77 -5.62 3.57 10.00
N GLU A 78 -6.05 3.17 8.82
CA GLU A 78 -5.35 3.45 7.57
C GLU A 78 -5.14 4.95 7.36
N SER A 79 -6.22 5.72 7.43
CA SER A 79 -6.22 7.16 7.15
C SER A 79 -5.40 8.00 8.14
N LYS A 80 -5.29 7.56 9.40
CA LYS A 80 -4.58 8.30 10.46
C LYS A 80 -3.15 7.79 10.68
N THR A 81 -2.92 6.50 10.48
CA THR A 81 -1.65 5.83 10.80
C THR A 81 -0.89 5.43 9.55
N LEU A 82 -1.50 4.63 8.67
CA LEU A 82 -0.77 4.08 7.51
C LEU A 82 -0.44 5.13 6.45
N THR A 83 -1.32 6.09 6.19
CA THR A 83 -1.03 7.22 5.30
C THR A 83 0.18 8.02 5.77
N LYS A 84 0.27 8.27 7.09
CA LYS A 84 1.39 8.97 7.72
C LYS A 84 2.67 8.16 7.61
N ALA A 85 2.61 6.86 7.90
CA ALA A 85 3.77 5.97 7.75
C ALA A 85 4.27 5.96 6.30
N PHE A 86 3.35 5.83 5.35
CA PHE A 86 3.65 5.84 3.93
C PHE A 86 4.30 7.16 3.51
N GLU A 87 3.77 8.31 3.92
CA GLU A 87 4.38 9.63 3.62
C GLU A 87 5.77 9.77 4.26
N GLU A 88 5.94 9.38 5.52
CA GLU A 88 7.23 9.47 6.22
C GLU A 88 8.31 8.58 5.59
N ILE A 89 7.92 7.43 5.04
CA ILE A 89 8.83 6.45 4.40
C ILE A 89 9.11 6.83 2.95
N THR A 90 8.09 7.20 2.19
CA THR A 90 8.17 7.35 0.72
C THR A 90 8.26 8.80 0.24
N GLY A 91 7.75 9.74 1.04
CA GLY A 91 7.54 11.12 0.65
C GLY A 91 6.35 11.35 -0.27
N ILE A 92 5.44 10.37 -0.41
CA ILE A 92 4.17 10.49 -1.12
C ILE A 92 3.06 10.77 -0.11
N LYS A 93 2.31 11.85 -0.32
CA LYS A 93 1.21 12.23 0.57
C LYS A 93 -0.08 11.53 0.15
N VAL A 94 -0.77 10.91 1.11
CA VAL A 94 -2.06 10.27 0.89
C VAL A 94 -3.13 11.02 1.66
N ASN A 95 -4.02 11.72 0.94
CA ASN A 95 -5.21 12.32 1.53
C ASN A 95 -6.32 11.28 1.55
N HIS A 96 -6.46 10.57 2.67
CA HIS A 96 -7.50 9.56 2.83
C HIS A 96 -8.72 10.16 3.51
N GLN A 97 -9.79 10.37 2.72
CA GLN A 97 -11.06 10.87 3.19
C GLN A 97 -11.97 9.71 3.62
N LEU A 98 -12.70 9.92 4.71
CA LEU A 98 -13.73 8.99 5.19
C LEU A 98 -15.11 9.63 5.02
N LEU A 99 -16.05 8.88 4.42
CA LEU A 99 -17.46 9.24 4.28
C LEU A 99 -18.36 8.05 4.68
N GLY A 100 -19.68 8.19 4.63
CA GLY A 100 -20.58 7.03 4.73
C GLY A 100 -20.53 6.17 3.46
N GLU A 101 -20.86 4.89 3.58
CA GLU A 101 -20.86 3.92 2.47
C GLU A 101 -21.65 4.44 1.25
N GLY A 102 -22.83 5.00 1.50
CA GLY A 102 -23.70 5.55 0.45
C GLY A 102 -23.03 6.68 -0.34
N GLU A 103 -22.30 7.56 0.33
CA GLU A 103 -21.53 8.63 -0.31
C GLU A 103 -20.32 8.10 -1.09
N VAL A 104 -19.65 7.04 -0.60
CA VAL A 104 -18.57 6.36 -1.34
C VAL A 104 -19.10 5.79 -2.65
N VAL A 105 -20.22 5.06 -2.59
CA VAL A 105 -20.87 4.49 -3.79
C VAL A 105 -21.28 5.59 -4.77
N GLN A 106 -21.83 6.70 -4.27
CA GLN A 106 -22.20 7.84 -5.11
C GLN A 106 -20.98 8.48 -5.78
N ALA A 107 -19.85 8.62 -5.07
CA ALA A 107 -18.62 9.18 -5.62
C ALA A 107 -18.04 8.28 -6.74
N VAL A 108 -17.96 6.97 -6.50
CA VAL A 108 -17.52 5.98 -7.51
C VAL A 108 -18.38 6.06 -8.76
N GLN A 109 -19.71 6.04 -8.60
CA GLN A 109 -20.64 6.15 -9.72
C GLN A 109 -20.51 7.48 -10.46
N THR A 110 -20.30 8.59 -9.75
CA THR A 110 -20.12 9.91 -10.35
C THR A 110 -18.84 9.98 -11.18
N GLN A 111 -17.72 9.45 -10.67
CA GLN A 111 -16.47 9.34 -11.42
C GLN A 111 -16.63 8.50 -12.69
N MET A 112 -17.30 7.35 -12.60
CA MET A 112 -17.59 6.48 -13.76
C MET A 112 -18.47 7.17 -14.80
N GLN A 113 -19.54 7.86 -14.38
CA GLN A 113 -20.48 8.50 -15.30
C GLN A 113 -19.91 9.75 -15.97
N THR A 114 -19.13 10.53 -15.23
CA THR A 114 -18.57 11.80 -15.72
C THR A 114 -17.22 11.63 -16.39
N ASN A 115 -16.56 10.47 -16.20
CA ASN A 115 -15.18 10.21 -16.59
C ASN A 115 -14.19 11.29 -16.08
N ARG A 116 -14.49 11.87 -14.91
CA ARG A 116 -13.61 12.82 -14.23
C ARG A 116 -13.02 12.16 -13.01
N ASN A 117 -11.70 12.29 -12.85
CA ASN A 117 -11.03 11.86 -11.63
C ASN A 117 -11.49 12.73 -10.44
N LEU A 118 -12.16 12.11 -9.47
CA LEU A 118 -12.52 12.67 -8.17
C LEU A 118 -11.55 12.18 -7.10
N TYR A 119 -11.23 10.88 -7.13
CA TYR A 119 -10.23 10.22 -6.28
C TYR A 119 -9.41 9.23 -7.09
N ASP A 120 -8.13 9.11 -6.71
CA ASP A 120 -7.14 8.26 -7.36
C ASP A 120 -7.32 6.78 -6.97
N ALA A 121 -7.87 6.53 -5.78
CA ALA A 121 -8.28 5.19 -5.33
C ALA A 121 -9.52 5.23 -4.44
N TYR A 122 -10.24 4.12 -4.43
CA TYR A 122 -11.42 3.90 -3.60
C TYR A 122 -11.29 2.57 -2.88
N ILE A 123 -11.76 2.51 -1.64
CA ILE A 123 -12.09 1.25 -0.98
C ILE A 123 -13.61 1.13 -0.99
N ASN A 124 -14.12 0.16 -1.75
CA ASN A 124 -15.54 -0.09 -1.95
C ASN A 124 -15.82 -1.60 -1.98
N ASP A 125 -17.07 -1.96 -1.70
CA ASP A 125 -17.48 -3.36 -1.57
C ASP A 125 -17.31 -4.17 -2.87
N SER A 126 -17.00 -5.46 -2.69
CA SER A 126 -16.78 -6.40 -3.79
C SER A 126 -18.03 -6.71 -4.61
N ASP A 127 -19.23 -6.31 -4.16
CA ASP A 127 -20.46 -6.42 -4.92
C ASP A 127 -20.45 -5.55 -6.21
N LEU A 128 -19.58 -4.52 -6.28
CA LEU A 128 -19.30 -3.76 -7.50
C LEU A 128 -18.42 -4.51 -8.51
N ILE A 129 -17.89 -5.70 -8.22
CA ILE A 129 -16.95 -6.40 -9.13
C ILE A 129 -17.54 -6.61 -10.54
N GLY A 130 -18.85 -6.88 -10.62
CA GLY A 130 -19.56 -7.03 -11.89
C GLY A 130 -19.72 -5.72 -12.68
N THR A 131 -19.63 -4.57 -12.00
CA THR A 131 -19.61 -3.23 -12.62
C THR A 131 -18.22 -2.91 -13.12
N HIS A 132 -17.19 -3.10 -12.29
CA HIS A 132 -15.79 -2.85 -12.62
C HIS A 132 -15.36 -3.63 -13.86
N SER A 133 -15.62 -4.94 -13.87
CA SER A 133 -15.31 -5.83 -14.99
C SER A 133 -16.14 -5.56 -16.26
N ARG A 134 -17.29 -4.91 -16.17
CA ARG A 134 -18.13 -4.62 -17.36
C ARG A 134 -17.82 -3.28 -17.98
N LEU A 135 -17.62 -2.26 -17.15
CA LEU A 135 -17.38 -0.89 -17.60
C LEU A 135 -15.92 -0.66 -17.96
N GLN A 136 -14.98 -1.43 -17.38
CA GLN A 136 -13.54 -1.28 -17.61
C GLN A 136 -13.04 0.15 -17.33
N LEU A 137 -13.65 0.79 -16.32
CA LEU A 137 -13.28 2.12 -15.83
C LEU A 137 -12.44 2.06 -14.54
N ALA A 138 -12.33 0.87 -13.93
CA ALA A 138 -11.36 0.57 -12.90
C ALA A 138 -10.10 -0.05 -13.53
N VAL A 139 -8.94 0.17 -12.92
CA VAL A 139 -7.69 -0.45 -13.37
C VAL A 139 -7.78 -1.97 -13.18
N ASN A 140 -7.59 -2.72 -14.26
CA ASN A 140 -7.37 -4.15 -14.19
C ASN A 140 -5.97 -4.41 -13.62
N LEU A 141 -5.92 -4.85 -12.37
CA LEU A 141 -4.69 -5.03 -11.61
C LEU A 141 -3.85 -6.18 -12.18
N THR A 142 -4.46 -7.22 -12.73
CA THR A 142 -3.73 -8.33 -13.36
C THR A 142 -2.85 -7.83 -14.52
N ASP A 143 -3.43 -7.05 -15.43
CA ASP A 143 -2.70 -6.56 -16.60
C ASP A 143 -1.80 -5.37 -16.24
N TRP A 144 -2.21 -4.54 -15.28
CA TRP A 144 -1.41 -3.42 -14.79
C TRP A 144 -0.12 -3.91 -14.11
N MET A 145 -0.21 -4.85 -13.17
CA MET A 145 0.97 -5.43 -12.49
C MET A 145 1.90 -6.18 -13.45
N ALA A 146 1.36 -6.80 -14.52
CA ALA A 146 2.17 -7.44 -15.55
C ALA A 146 2.81 -6.43 -16.53
N GLY A 147 2.22 -5.24 -16.66
CA GLY A 147 2.59 -4.21 -17.64
C GLY A 147 3.13 -2.95 -16.98
N GLU A 148 2.38 -1.86 -17.07
CA GLU A 148 2.81 -0.50 -16.67
C GLU A 148 3.15 -0.38 -15.18
N GLY A 149 2.41 -1.08 -14.32
CA GLY A 149 2.61 -1.08 -12.87
C GLY A 149 3.71 -2.01 -12.39
N LYS A 150 4.38 -2.76 -13.28
CA LYS A 150 5.34 -3.80 -12.89
C LYS A 150 6.47 -3.28 -12.00
N ASP A 151 7.05 -2.13 -12.33
CA ASP A 151 8.15 -1.56 -11.56
C ASP A 151 7.70 -1.02 -10.18
N ALA A 152 6.39 -0.80 -10.02
CA ALA A 152 5.74 -0.39 -8.77
C ALA A 152 4.98 -1.54 -8.09
N THR A 153 5.07 -2.77 -8.60
CA THR A 153 4.44 -3.94 -7.99
C THR A 153 5.41 -4.57 -7.00
N LEU A 154 4.98 -4.69 -5.75
CA LEU A 154 5.79 -5.24 -4.66
C LEU A 154 6.19 -6.70 -5.00
N PRO A 155 7.49 -7.04 -5.10
CA PRO A 155 7.92 -8.38 -5.49
C PRO A 155 7.55 -9.49 -4.49
N THR A 156 7.26 -9.11 -3.25
CA THR A 156 6.82 -9.98 -2.16
C THR A 156 5.30 -10.04 -2.01
N LEU A 157 4.54 -9.32 -2.85
CA LEU A 157 3.08 -9.41 -2.87
C LEU A 157 2.67 -10.79 -3.39
N ASP A 158 2.16 -11.61 -2.49
CA ASP A 158 1.53 -12.89 -2.82
C ASP A 158 0.02 -12.69 -2.88
N LEU A 159 -0.58 -12.88 -4.06
CA LEU A 159 -2.01 -12.67 -4.25
C LEU A 159 -2.82 -13.80 -3.60
N GLU A 160 -2.21 -14.96 -3.43
CA GLU A 160 -2.80 -16.14 -2.84
C GLU A 160 -2.92 -16.03 -1.32
N ASP A 161 -2.22 -15.07 -0.69
CA ASP A 161 -2.37 -14.74 0.74
C ASP A 161 -3.68 -14.03 1.07
N PHE A 162 -4.37 -13.45 0.08
CA PHE A 162 -5.66 -12.79 0.31
C PHE A 162 -6.79 -13.79 0.49
N MET A 163 -7.48 -13.68 1.63
CA MET A 163 -8.77 -14.35 1.81
C MET A 163 -9.81 -13.72 0.89
N GLY A 164 -10.45 -14.55 0.05
CA GLY A 164 -11.57 -14.10 -0.77
C GLY A 164 -11.18 -13.36 -2.05
N ILE A 165 -9.96 -13.51 -2.57
CA ILE A 165 -9.54 -12.90 -3.85
C ILE A 165 -10.48 -13.18 -5.03
N SER A 166 -11.20 -14.30 -5.00
CA SER A 166 -12.22 -14.61 -6.01
C SER A 166 -13.39 -13.64 -6.02
N PHE A 167 -13.70 -12.96 -4.90
CA PHE A 167 -14.77 -11.96 -4.84
C PHE A 167 -14.41 -10.66 -5.56
N THR A 168 -13.11 -10.38 -5.70
CA THR A 168 -12.60 -9.19 -6.40
C THR A 168 -12.02 -9.49 -7.78
N THR A 169 -12.25 -10.72 -8.26
CA THR A 169 -11.88 -11.19 -9.60
C THR A 169 -13.10 -11.21 -10.50
N GLY A 170 -13.02 -10.56 -11.66
CA GLY A 170 -14.08 -10.52 -12.66
C GLY A 170 -14.34 -11.88 -13.31
N PRO A 171 -15.48 -12.05 -14.00
CA PRO A 171 -15.80 -13.28 -14.73
C PRO A 171 -14.85 -13.56 -15.91
N ASP A 172 -14.06 -12.57 -16.31
CA ASP A 172 -12.96 -12.68 -17.27
C ASP A 172 -11.64 -13.20 -16.65
N GLY A 173 -11.65 -13.50 -15.35
CA GLY A 173 -10.49 -14.00 -14.61
C GLY A 173 -9.48 -12.91 -14.25
N LYS A 174 -9.86 -11.63 -14.34
CA LYS A 174 -8.98 -10.49 -14.05
C LYS A 174 -9.28 -9.88 -12.68
N LEU A 175 -8.24 -9.49 -11.97
CA LEU A 175 -8.33 -8.86 -10.66
C LEU A 175 -8.62 -7.36 -10.83
N TYR A 176 -9.63 -6.85 -10.15
CA TYR A 176 -10.02 -5.42 -10.21
C TYR A 176 -9.92 -4.70 -8.86
N GLN A 177 -9.87 -5.44 -7.75
CA GLN A 177 -9.70 -4.89 -6.40
C GLN A 177 -8.77 -5.81 -5.60
N LEU A 178 -8.00 -5.24 -4.68
CA LEU A 178 -7.31 -6.02 -3.64
C LEU A 178 -8.27 -6.18 -2.45
N PRO A 179 -8.48 -7.40 -1.92
CA PRO A 179 -9.25 -7.58 -0.70
C PRO A 179 -8.58 -6.83 0.45
N ASP A 180 -9.36 -5.98 1.11
CA ASP A 180 -8.87 -5.11 2.19
C ASP A 180 -9.40 -5.57 3.56
N GLN A 181 -10.68 -5.95 3.59
CA GLN A 181 -11.36 -6.42 4.79
C GLN A 181 -12.58 -7.29 4.43
N GLN A 182 -13.16 -7.94 5.43
CA GLN A 182 -14.33 -8.81 5.25
C GLN A 182 -15.38 -8.61 6.35
N PHE A 183 -16.63 -8.40 5.94
CA PHE A 183 -17.79 -8.39 6.83
C PHE A 183 -18.38 -9.81 6.97
N ALA A 184 -18.18 -10.44 8.13
CA ALA A 184 -18.79 -11.72 8.44
C ALA A 184 -20.13 -11.53 9.15
N ASN A 185 -21.22 -11.85 8.46
CA ASN A 185 -22.54 -11.94 9.10
C ASN A 185 -22.62 -13.23 9.93
N LEU A 186 -22.58 -13.07 11.24
CA LEU A 186 -22.65 -14.17 12.19
C LEU A 186 -24.06 -14.27 12.80
N TYR A 187 -24.62 -15.47 12.82
CA TYR A 187 -25.85 -15.73 13.55
C TYR A 187 -25.51 -16.11 15.00
N TRP A 188 -25.81 -15.21 15.93
CA TRP A 188 -25.66 -15.45 17.36
C TRP A 188 -27.03 -15.71 17.97
N PHE A 189 -27.14 -16.76 18.79
CA PHE A 189 -28.38 -17.06 19.50
C PHE A 189 -28.11 -17.40 20.96
N ARG A 190 -29.13 -17.21 21.80
CA ARG A 190 -29.10 -17.59 23.21
C ARG A 190 -29.31 -19.08 23.36
N TYR A 191 -28.22 -19.85 23.42
CA TYR A 191 -28.27 -21.31 23.54
C TYR A 191 -29.27 -21.80 24.58
N ASP A 192 -29.32 -21.18 25.77
CA ASP A 192 -30.24 -21.54 26.86
C ASP A 192 -31.74 -21.35 26.53
N TRP A 193 -32.08 -20.46 25.60
CA TRP A 193 -33.46 -20.28 25.15
C TRP A 193 -33.94 -21.40 24.22
N PHE A 194 -33.00 -22.12 23.58
CA PHE A 194 -33.27 -23.19 22.63
C PHE A 194 -32.99 -24.59 23.20
N GLN A 195 -32.78 -24.69 24.52
CA GLN A 195 -32.54 -25.96 25.24
C GLN A 195 -33.66 -26.30 26.22
N ARG A 196 -34.77 -25.55 26.22
CA ARG A 196 -35.95 -25.90 27.02
C ARG A 196 -36.71 -27.04 26.32
N PRO A 197 -36.97 -28.17 27.00
CA PRO A 197 -37.68 -29.31 26.43
C PRO A 197 -39.14 -28.99 26.10
#